data_AF-A0A1Y4WK21-F1
#
_entry.id   AF-A0A1Y4WK21-F1
#
_cell.length_a   1.000
_cell.length_b   1.000
_cell.length_c   1.000
_cell.angle_alpha   90.00
_cell.angle_beta   90.00
_cell.angle_gamma   90.00
#
_symmetry.space_group_name_H-M   'P 1'
#
loop_
_entity.id
_entity.type
_entity.pdbx_description
1 polymer ?
#
loop_
_entity_poly.entity_id
_entity_poly.type
_entity_poly.pdbx_seq_one_letter_code
_entity_poly.pdbx_strand_id
1 'polypeptide(L)'
;MGTIRASDNSTFTDIGLYNDISYDSDEYVNDAELITGEDGDFDYYGLEDVDVIYSSGVLSFENDDVAVDLALADDYTIFVNDDGDAETVTASSLARDYDTSDSFTGTVYVFLNDDGEVAEVYVCYDSSTSSGGSTGGGSSSDVEEGELGITALSVKGVAVSFSGTTGTVTLGTSAMNDESLFVITTNVSANVTISGPDSYSKSIETTAGRAAALDSNTATLGTTAGTATYTILLTADDYSSRAYTIVVTRQALVQVTVEDNGATVKGFDPSYAVQGTAVAFTVTPADDMSIQSVAWKNTSDEGTCTGGGTTYTLPAAATSSDVTITVTQSAIYSAMTGSFVMNGNDDVDADDVIIGISENSYFDNTEDVTFTVQIPDGYHLGRVNWMLASDVSAIELTADENGVYTIDSEDLADVDSGSNKLIIGVRLEANPTVTFSSGVTAWDAETGASLGSSTLSKVNEDGTYYLEFTCSDANLSTDAGSLSRQGSNGDYVYTLTNIPDSGATISSSGT
;
A
#
# COMPACT_ATOMS: atom_id res chain seq x y z
N MET A 1 7.92 -10.75 -24.42
CA MET A 1 7.93 -9.77 -25.53
C MET A 1 8.81 -8.59 -25.13
N GLY A 2 9.22 -7.74 -26.08
CA GLY A 2 10.08 -6.59 -25.81
C GLY A 2 9.34 -5.29 -26.08
N THR A 3 9.36 -4.35 -25.13
CA THR A 3 8.72 -3.04 -25.27
C THR A 3 9.59 -2.11 -26.12
N ILE A 4 9.04 -1.63 -27.25
CA ILE A 4 9.66 -0.56 -28.06
C ILE A 4 9.54 0.76 -27.30
N ARG A 5 10.51 1.66 -27.44
CA ARG A 5 10.54 2.96 -26.74
C ARG A 5 10.70 4.11 -27.74
N ALA A 6 9.87 5.14 -27.60
CA ALA A 6 9.99 6.38 -28.35
C ALA A 6 10.90 7.41 -27.65
N SER A 7 11.51 8.30 -28.44
CA SER A 7 12.33 9.42 -27.98
C SER A 7 11.47 10.57 -27.42
N ASP A 8 10.22 10.71 -27.89
CA ASP A 8 9.22 11.65 -27.38
C ASP A 8 7.85 10.95 -27.21
N ASN A 9 7.03 11.43 -26.28
CA ASN A 9 5.66 10.97 -26.09
C ASN A 9 4.72 11.46 -27.22
N SER A 10 5.17 12.36 -28.10
CA SER A 10 4.43 12.74 -29.31
C SER A 10 4.71 11.88 -30.54
N THR A 11 5.60 10.87 -30.46
CA THR A 11 5.92 10.00 -31.61
C THR A 11 4.78 9.03 -31.95
N PHE A 12 3.98 8.64 -30.96
CA PHE A 12 2.77 7.86 -31.13
C PHE A 12 1.62 8.63 -30.46
N THR A 13 0.77 9.29 -31.24
CA THR A 13 -0.32 10.15 -30.73
C THR A 13 -1.65 9.41 -30.58
N ASP A 14 -1.88 8.40 -31.40
CA ASP A 14 -3.16 7.73 -31.58
C ASP A 14 -2.94 6.20 -31.68
N ILE A 15 -3.99 5.41 -31.47
CA ILE A 15 -3.91 3.94 -31.60
C ILE A 15 -4.03 3.57 -33.08
N GLY A 16 -3.07 2.82 -33.62
CA GLY A 16 -3.11 2.36 -35.01
C GLY A 16 -1.80 1.72 -35.48
N LEU A 17 -1.73 1.43 -36.78
CA LEU A 17 -0.55 0.86 -37.44
C LEU A 17 0.36 1.98 -37.96
N TYR A 18 1.66 1.88 -37.65
CA TYR A 18 2.66 2.89 -38.00
C TYR A 18 3.71 2.33 -38.97
N ASN A 19 4.06 3.11 -40.00
CA ASN A 19 5.14 2.82 -40.96
C ASN A 19 6.29 3.85 -40.84
N ASP A 20 7.30 3.72 -41.72
CA ASP A 20 8.51 4.56 -41.79
C ASP A 20 9.24 4.81 -40.45
N ILE A 21 9.18 3.80 -39.55
CA ILE A 21 9.81 3.80 -38.23
C ILE A 21 11.31 4.07 -38.33
N SER A 22 11.74 5.23 -37.84
CA SER A 22 13.15 5.61 -37.75
C SER A 22 13.63 5.67 -36.31
N TYR A 23 14.91 5.34 -36.09
CA TYR A 23 15.54 5.32 -34.77
C TYR A 23 16.58 6.42 -34.66
N ASP A 24 16.72 7.01 -33.46
CA ASP A 24 17.84 7.89 -33.14
C ASP A 24 19.15 7.12 -32.90
N SER A 25 20.19 7.85 -32.48
CA SER A 25 21.51 7.27 -32.17
C SER A 25 21.54 6.38 -30.93
N ASP A 26 20.50 6.41 -30.09
CA ASP A 26 20.39 5.67 -28.84
C ASP A 26 19.37 4.51 -28.93
N GLU A 27 18.95 4.16 -30.15
CA GLU A 27 18.00 3.08 -30.50
C GLU A 27 16.55 3.32 -30.01
N TYR A 28 16.16 4.57 -29.76
CA TYR A 28 14.77 4.96 -29.52
C TYR A 28 14.07 5.36 -30.82
N VAL A 29 12.78 5.09 -30.95
CA VAL A 29 11.97 5.51 -32.11
C VAL A 29 11.85 7.03 -32.09
N ASN A 30 12.38 7.68 -33.13
CA ASN A 30 12.47 9.12 -33.26
C ASN A 30 11.49 9.70 -34.29
N ASP A 31 11.04 8.87 -35.25
CA ASP A 31 9.99 9.23 -36.21
C ASP A 31 9.18 7.99 -36.55
N ALA A 32 7.87 8.16 -36.74
CA ALA A 32 6.91 7.11 -37.08
C ALA A 32 5.68 7.77 -37.72
N GLU A 33 5.25 7.29 -38.88
CA GLU A 33 4.09 7.83 -39.60
C GLU A 33 2.87 6.91 -39.37
N LEU A 34 1.74 7.49 -38.96
CA LEU A 34 0.50 6.75 -38.74
C LEU A 34 -0.19 6.51 -40.08
N ILE A 35 -0.46 5.24 -40.40
CA ILE A 35 -1.22 4.89 -41.61
C ILE A 35 -2.67 5.39 -41.43
N THR A 36 -3.08 6.31 -42.30
CA THR A 36 -4.40 6.99 -42.27
C THR A 36 -5.10 7.01 -43.64
N GLY A 37 -4.62 6.19 -44.59
CA GLY A 37 -5.17 6.05 -45.94
C GLY A 37 -4.47 4.93 -46.71
N GLU A 38 -4.83 4.76 -47.98
CA GLU A 38 -4.20 3.82 -48.92
C GLU A 38 -2.72 4.21 -49.15
N ASP A 39 -1.79 3.53 -48.48
CA ASP A 39 -0.35 3.82 -48.56
C ASP A 39 0.44 2.60 -49.05
N GLY A 40 0.26 2.29 -50.35
CA GLY A 40 1.09 1.39 -51.16
C GLY A 40 0.99 -0.11 -50.85
N ASP A 41 1.21 -0.47 -49.60
CA ASP A 41 1.33 -1.83 -49.07
C ASP A 41 0.11 -2.22 -48.19
N PHE A 42 -0.70 -1.25 -47.75
CA PHE A 42 -1.89 -1.47 -46.91
C PHE A 42 -3.13 -0.71 -47.41
N ASP A 43 -4.28 -1.38 -47.38
CA ASP A 43 -5.60 -0.74 -47.45
C ASP A 43 -6.07 -0.34 -46.02
N TYR A 44 -6.75 0.80 -45.92
CA TYR A 44 -7.20 1.41 -44.66
C TYR A 44 -8.72 1.59 -44.63
N TYR A 45 -9.37 1.12 -43.57
CA TYR A 45 -10.80 1.31 -43.33
C TYR A 45 -11.07 1.82 -41.91
N GLY A 46 -11.51 3.07 -41.79
CA GLY A 46 -12.15 3.58 -40.57
C GLY A 46 -13.64 3.23 -40.59
N LEU A 47 -14.12 2.51 -39.58
CA LEU A 47 -15.45 1.90 -39.54
C LEU A 47 -16.20 2.30 -38.26
N GLU A 48 -17.48 2.62 -38.40
CA GLU A 48 -18.37 3.04 -37.31
C GLU A 48 -19.67 2.23 -37.41
N ASP A 49 -20.06 1.58 -36.31
CA ASP A 49 -21.32 0.83 -36.16
C ASP A 49 -21.53 -0.21 -37.30
N VAL A 50 -20.55 -1.09 -37.54
CA VAL A 50 -20.60 -2.16 -38.57
C VAL A 50 -20.69 -3.56 -37.96
N ASP A 51 -21.45 -4.44 -38.61
CA ASP A 51 -21.47 -5.86 -38.30
C ASP A 51 -20.26 -6.54 -38.95
N VAL A 52 -19.58 -7.44 -38.24
CA VAL A 52 -18.49 -8.25 -38.80
C VAL A 52 -19.00 -9.64 -39.11
N ILE A 53 -18.86 -10.07 -40.37
CA ILE A 53 -19.44 -11.31 -40.88
C ILE A 53 -18.34 -12.11 -41.58
N TYR A 54 -18.17 -13.39 -41.22
CA TYR A 54 -17.24 -14.27 -41.92
C TYR A 54 -17.98 -15.42 -42.60
N SER A 55 -17.84 -15.55 -43.92
CA SER A 55 -18.48 -16.59 -44.71
C SER A 55 -17.66 -16.95 -45.94
N SER A 56 -17.45 -18.26 -46.15
CA SER A 56 -16.90 -18.80 -47.40
C SER A 56 -15.54 -18.23 -47.83
N GLY A 57 -14.69 -17.84 -46.88
CA GLY A 57 -13.39 -17.22 -47.13
C GLY A 57 -13.43 -15.69 -47.30
N VAL A 58 -14.60 -15.07 -47.13
CA VAL A 58 -14.75 -13.61 -47.15
C VAL A 58 -15.06 -13.12 -45.74
N LEU A 59 -14.31 -12.13 -45.28
CA LEU A 59 -14.55 -11.37 -44.05
C LEU A 59 -15.13 -10.01 -44.45
N SER A 60 -16.39 -9.77 -44.10
CA SER A 60 -17.15 -8.57 -44.43
C SER A 60 -17.32 -7.69 -43.19
N PHE A 61 -17.21 -6.38 -43.38
CA PHE A 61 -17.61 -5.36 -42.41
C PHE A 61 -18.72 -4.53 -43.04
N GLU A 62 -19.96 -4.68 -42.58
CA GLU A 62 -21.13 -4.09 -43.26
C GLU A 62 -22.16 -3.45 -42.32
N ASN A 63 -22.81 -2.38 -42.81
CA ASN A 63 -24.05 -1.82 -42.29
C ASN A 63 -24.89 -1.22 -43.45
N ASP A 64 -25.93 -0.44 -43.16
CA ASP A 64 -26.80 0.14 -44.19
C ASP A 64 -26.07 1.13 -45.16
N ASP A 65 -24.94 1.70 -44.75
CA ASP A 65 -24.19 2.75 -45.50
C ASP A 65 -22.77 2.32 -45.94
N VAL A 66 -22.17 1.30 -45.31
CA VAL A 66 -20.79 0.81 -45.55
C VAL A 66 -20.80 -0.70 -45.81
N ALA A 67 -19.99 -1.16 -46.76
CA ALA A 67 -19.73 -2.59 -46.97
C ALA A 67 -18.29 -2.79 -47.48
N VAL A 68 -17.45 -3.47 -46.69
CA VAL A 68 -16.06 -3.81 -47.02
C VAL A 68 -15.92 -5.33 -47.01
N ASP A 69 -15.72 -5.93 -48.19
CA ASP A 69 -15.55 -7.37 -48.37
C ASP A 69 -14.08 -7.74 -48.57
N LEU A 70 -13.50 -8.50 -47.64
CA LEU A 70 -12.10 -8.94 -47.65
C LEU A 70 -12.00 -10.42 -48.04
N ALA A 71 -11.47 -10.70 -49.22
CA ALA A 71 -11.21 -12.08 -49.67
C ALA A 71 -9.90 -12.60 -49.04
N LEU A 72 -10.00 -13.54 -48.11
CA LEU A 72 -8.86 -14.06 -47.36
C LEU A 72 -8.08 -15.11 -48.18
N ALA A 73 -6.74 -15.06 -48.08
CA ALA A 73 -5.85 -16.08 -48.62
C ALA A 73 -5.98 -17.42 -47.87
N ASP A 74 -5.43 -18.51 -48.42
CA ASP A 74 -5.40 -19.83 -47.76
C ASP A 74 -4.60 -19.84 -46.43
N ASP A 75 -3.66 -18.90 -46.26
CA ASP A 75 -2.77 -18.77 -45.08
C ASP A 75 -2.77 -17.30 -44.63
N TYR A 76 -3.86 -16.88 -43.95
CA TYR A 76 -4.06 -15.52 -43.45
C TYR A 76 -3.90 -15.42 -41.92
N THR A 77 -3.51 -14.24 -41.43
CA THR A 77 -3.43 -13.94 -39.98
C THR A 77 -4.23 -12.69 -39.64
N ILE A 78 -4.98 -12.70 -38.53
CA ILE A 78 -5.67 -11.50 -38.01
C ILE A 78 -5.09 -11.15 -36.65
N PHE A 79 -4.73 -9.89 -36.47
CA PHE A 79 -4.27 -9.31 -35.20
C PHE A 79 -5.34 -8.35 -34.69
N VAL A 80 -5.77 -8.51 -33.44
CA VAL A 80 -6.69 -7.59 -32.75
C VAL A 80 -5.93 -6.90 -31.63
N ASN A 81 -6.10 -5.59 -31.50
CA ASN A 81 -5.58 -4.78 -30.40
C ASN A 81 -6.74 -3.99 -29.79
N ASP A 82 -7.16 -4.41 -28.59
CA ASP A 82 -8.29 -3.87 -27.83
C ASP A 82 -7.89 -3.24 -26.49
N ASP A 83 -6.78 -3.68 -25.87
CA ASP A 83 -6.27 -3.14 -24.59
C ASP A 83 -4.82 -2.60 -24.62
N GLY A 84 -4.14 -2.68 -25.75
CA GLY A 84 -2.77 -2.23 -25.96
C GLY A 84 -1.78 -3.34 -26.30
N ASP A 85 -2.10 -4.60 -26.03
CA ASP A 85 -1.38 -5.77 -26.53
C ASP A 85 -2.14 -6.39 -27.73
N ALA A 86 -1.41 -6.84 -28.77
CA ALA A 86 -2.02 -7.42 -29.97
C ALA A 86 -2.11 -8.96 -29.88
N GLU A 87 -3.33 -9.50 -29.95
CA GLU A 87 -3.60 -10.94 -29.99
C GLU A 87 -3.91 -11.44 -31.41
N THR A 88 -3.55 -12.69 -31.72
CA THR A 88 -3.92 -13.34 -32.98
C THR A 88 -5.27 -14.03 -32.87
N VAL A 89 -6.20 -13.70 -33.75
CA VAL A 89 -7.56 -14.26 -33.81
C VAL A 89 -7.84 -14.93 -35.16
N THR A 90 -8.96 -15.64 -35.25
CA THR A 90 -9.52 -16.15 -36.52
C THR A 90 -10.60 -15.21 -37.06
N ALA A 91 -10.87 -15.25 -38.37
CA ALA A 91 -11.98 -14.47 -38.94
C ALA A 91 -13.34 -14.85 -38.32
N SER A 92 -13.54 -16.14 -38.01
CA SER A 92 -14.73 -16.66 -37.33
C SER A 92 -14.88 -16.18 -35.88
N SER A 93 -13.79 -15.89 -35.16
CA SER A 93 -13.87 -15.31 -33.81
C SER A 93 -14.14 -13.81 -33.90
N LEU A 94 -13.46 -13.08 -34.79
CA LEU A 94 -13.72 -11.66 -34.98
C LEU A 94 -15.18 -11.38 -35.37
N ALA A 95 -15.72 -12.14 -36.33
CA ALA A 95 -17.12 -12.06 -36.76
C ALA A 95 -18.15 -12.60 -35.75
N ARG A 96 -17.70 -13.21 -34.64
CA ARG A 96 -18.55 -13.62 -33.52
C ARG A 96 -18.52 -12.58 -32.40
N ASP A 97 -17.35 -11.99 -32.20
CA ASP A 97 -17.10 -11.04 -31.12
C ASP A 97 -17.63 -9.64 -31.49
N TYR A 98 -17.86 -9.36 -32.78
CA TYR A 98 -18.56 -8.18 -33.27
C TYR A 98 -19.66 -8.54 -34.30
N ASP A 99 -20.88 -8.84 -33.84
CA ASP A 99 -22.02 -9.20 -34.69
C ASP A 99 -23.15 -8.16 -34.63
N THR A 100 -24.29 -8.45 -35.28
CA THR A 100 -25.55 -7.66 -35.28
C THR A 100 -26.09 -7.20 -33.90
N SER A 101 -25.50 -7.66 -32.80
CA SER A 101 -25.84 -7.32 -31.41
C SER A 101 -24.74 -6.60 -30.62
N ASP A 102 -23.51 -6.52 -31.13
CA ASP A 102 -22.39 -5.72 -30.61
C ASP A 102 -21.51 -5.30 -31.79
N SER A 103 -21.84 -4.16 -32.40
CA SER A 103 -21.24 -3.69 -33.65
C SER A 103 -19.80 -3.20 -33.46
N PHE A 104 -18.95 -3.46 -34.46
CA PHE A 104 -17.58 -2.98 -34.48
C PHE A 104 -17.52 -1.47 -34.75
N THR A 105 -16.68 -0.77 -33.99
CA THR A 105 -16.24 0.60 -34.27
C THR A 105 -14.74 0.68 -34.02
N GLY A 106 -13.99 1.17 -35.00
CA GLY A 106 -12.54 1.17 -34.97
C GLY A 106 -11.91 1.23 -36.36
N THR A 107 -10.66 0.81 -36.44
CA THR A 107 -9.85 0.87 -37.67
C THR A 107 -9.40 -0.52 -38.08
N VAL A 108 -9.49 -0.83 -39.37
CA VAL A 108 -9.00 -2.07 -39.98
C VAL A 108 -7.95 -1.74 -41.03
N TYR A 109 -6.77 -2.33 -40.89
CA TYR A 109 -5.70 -2.29 -41.88
C TYR A 109 -5.58 -3.67 -42.54
N VAL A 110 -5.37 -3.69 -43.85
CA VAL A 110 -5.36 -4.94 -44.64
C VAL A 110 -4.11 -4.99 -45.49
N PHE A 111 -3.31 -6.04 -45.31
CA PHE A 111 -2.13 -6.34 -46.13
C PHE A 111 -2.49 -7.40 -47.18
N LEU A 112 -2.27 -7.07 -48.45
CA LEU A 112 -2.57 -7.96 -49.58
C LEU A 112 -1.32 -8.71 -50.05
N ASN A 113 -1.49 -9.96 -50.47
CA ASN A 113 -0.45 -10.73 -51.12
C ASN A 113 -0.27 -10.34 -52.61
N ASP A 114 0.74 -10.90 -53.28
CA ASP A 114 1.03 -10.68 -54.71
C ASP A 114 -0.14 -11.03 -55.65
N ASP A 115 -1.07 -11.89 -55.21
CA ASP A 115 -2.27 -12.32 -55.96
C ASP A 115 -3.52 -11.46 -55.67
N GLY A 116 -3.42 -10.49 -54.73
CA GLY A 116 -4.51 -9.57 -54.35
C GLY A 116 -5.47 -10.13 -53.31
N GLU A 117 -5.09 -11.19 -52.60
CA GLU A 117 -5.85 -11.78 -51.48
C GLU A 117 -5.30 -11.27 -50.14
N VAL A 118 -6.13 -11.21 -49.11
CA VAL A 118 -5.71 -10.74 -47.78
C VAL A 118 -4.83 -11.76 -47.08
N ALA A 119 -3.60 -11.36 -46.79
CA ALA A 119 -2.64 -12.15 -46.00
C ALA A 119 -2.65 -11.76 -44.52
N GLU A 120 -2.72 -10.46 -44.19
CA GLU A 120 -2.75 -10.01 -42.80
C GLU A 120 -3.84 -8.93 -42.61
N VAL A 121 -4.55 -8.99 -41.48
CA VAL A 121 -5.52 -7.99 -41.05
C VAL A 121 -5.14 -7.48 -39.66
N TYR A 122 -5.08 -6.17 -39.47
CA TYR A 122 -4.89 -5.56 -38.16
C TYR A 122 -6.15 -4.78 -37.79
N VAL A 123 -6.75 -5.14 -36.66
CA VAL A 123 -7.98 -4.54 -36.14
C VAL A 123 -7.64 -3.77 -34.86
N CYS A 124 -7.84 -2.46 -34.89
CA CYS A 124 -7.64 -1.58 -33.74
C CYS A 124 -8.99 -1.05 -33.26
N TYR A 125 -9.34 -1.37 -32.02
CA TYR A 125 -10.63 -1.01 -31.43
C TYR A 125 -10.63 0.42 -30.85
N ASP A 126 -11.72 1.16 -31.02
CA ASP A 126 -11.93 2.40 -30.26
C ASP A 126 -12.60 2.09 -28.91
N SER A 127 -11.81 2.17 -27.84
CA SER A 127 -12.23 1.92 -26.45
C SER A 127 -13.39 2.81 -25.93
N SER A 128 -13.91 3.75 -26.72
CA SER A 128 -14.91 4.72 -26.27
C SER A 128 -16.39 4.30 -26.44
N THR A 129 -16.73 3.20 -27.15
CA THR A 129 -18.14 2.96 -27.57
C THR A 129 -18.83 1.62 -27.24
N SER A 130 -18.16 0.48 -26.96
CA SER A 130 -18.88 -0.75 -26.54
C SER A 130 -18.21 -1.52 -25.39
N SER A 131 -18.93 -2.47 -24.79
CA SER A 131 -18.54 -3.12 -23.54
C SER A 131 -17.68 -4.37 -23.78
N GLY A 132 -16.39 -4.15 -24.03
CA GLY A 132 -15.40 -5.18 -24.34
C GLY A 132 -15.53 -6.48 -23.53
N GLY A 133 -15.63 -7.60 -24.24
CA GLY A 133 -15.78 -8.93 -23.66
C GLY A 133 -14.49 -9.42 -23.00
N SER A 134 -14.46 -9.47 -21.67
CA SER A 134 -13.28 -9.95 -20.93
C SER A 134 -12.95 -11.42 -21.22
N THR A 135 -11.84 -11.65 -21.92
CA THR A 135 -11.22 -12.97 -22.17
C THR A 135 -10.42 -13.46 -20.96
N GLY A 136 -11.10 -13.61 -19.82
CA GLY A 136 -10.53 -14.26 -18.64
C GLY A 136 -10.15 -15.71 -18.91
N GLY A 137 -8.84 -16.02 -18.94
CA GLY A 137 -8.30 -17.32 -19.33
C GLY A 137 -8.92 -18.54 -18.61
N GLY A 138 -9.35 -19.53 -19.39
CA GLY A 138 -10.02 -20.75 -18.90
C GLY A 138 -9.28 -22.03 -19.29
N SER A 139 -9.21 -22.99 -18.36
CA SER A 139 -8.63 -24.32 -18.58
C SER A 139 -9.48 -25.16 -19.56
N SER A 140 -9.04 -25.29 -20.80
CA SER A 140 -9.64 -26.21 -21.78
C SER A 140 -9.40 -27.68 -21.40
N SER A 141 -10.30 -28.56 -21.85
CA SER A 141 -9.96 -29.99 -21.99
C SER A 141 -9.08 -30.21 -23.24
N ASP A 142 -8.38 -31.35 -23.31
CA ASP A 142 -7.68 -31.74 -24.54
C ASP A 142 -8.74 -32.05 -25.62
N VAL A 143 -8.98 -31.10 -26.51
CA VAL A 143 -9.92 -31.21 -27.64
C VAL A 143 -9.10 -31.26 -28.92
N GLU A 144 -9.00 -32.46 -29.49
CA GLU A 144 -8.38 -32.68 -30.79
C GLU A 144 -9.23 -32.05 -31.91
N GLU A 145 -8.57 -31.63 -32.98
CA GLU A 145 -9.23 -31.00 -34.13
C GLU A 145 -10.24 -31.96 -34.78
N GLY A 146 -11.50 -31.54 -34.89
CA GLY A 146 -12.60 -32.37 -35.40
C GLY A 146 -13.32 -33.26 -34.39
N GLU A 147 -13.00 -33.21 -33.08
CA GLU A 147 -13.81 -33.84 -32.03
C GLU A 147 -14.79 -32.86 -31.36
N LEU A 148 -15.92 -33.37 -30.83
CA LEU A 148 -16.72 -32.59 -29.88
C LEU A 148 -15.93 -32.34 -28.60
N GLY A 149 -16.05 -31.17 -27.98
CA GLY A 149 -15.40 -30.93 -26.70
C GLY A 149 -15.89 -29.71 -25.91
N ILE A 150 -15.54 -29.71 -24.62
CA ILE A 150 -15.73 -28.60 -23.69
C ILE A 150 -14.44 -27.76 -23.69
N THR A 151 -14.57 -26.49 -24.05
CA THR A 151 -13.48 -25.50 -24.05
C THR A 151 -13.46 -24.68 -22.75
N ALA A 152 -14.62 -24.46 -22.13
CA ALA A 152 -14.72 -23.92 -20.78
C ALA A 152 -15.91 -24.52 -20.02
N LEU A 153 -15.73 -24.69 -18.71
CA LEU A 153 -16.78 -25.10 -17.79
C LEU A 153 -16.59 -24.37 -16.47
N SER A 154 -17.64 -23.74 -15.96
CA SER A 154 -17.70 -23.30 -14.57
C SER A 154 -18.90 -23.89 -13.84
N VAL A 155 -18.76 -24.11 -12.54
CA VAL A 155 -19.82 -24.54 -11.64
C VAL A 155 -19.98 -23.47 -10.57
N LYS A 156 -21.12 -22.76 -10.55
CA LYS A 156 -21.33 -21.56 -9.73
C LYS A 156 -20.16 -20.55 -9.83
N GLY A 157 -19.78 -20.20 -11.06
CA GLY A 157 -18.69 -19.26 -11.34
C GLY A 157 -17.28 -19.81 -11.14
N VAL A 158 -17.10 -20.94 -10.43
CA VAL A 158 -15.78 -21.55 -10.23
C VAL A 158 -15.40 -22.40 -11.45
N ALA A 159 -14.30 -22.06 -12.11
CA ALA A 159 -13.78 -22.81 -13.25
C ALA A 159 -13.44 -24.27 -12.88
N VAL A 160 -13.71 -25.20 -13.78
CA VAL A 160 -13.45 -26.63 -13.60
C VAL A 160 -12.10 -27.00 -14.21
N SER A 161 -11.25 -27.64 -13.41
CA SER A 161 -9.96 -28.17 -13.89
C SER A 161 -10.14 -29.55 -14.52
N PHE A 162 -9.74 -29.73 -15.78
CA PHE A 162 -9.85 -31.00 -16.51
C PHE A 162 -8.57 -31.83 -16.48
N SER A 163 -8.75 -33.15 -16.51
CA SER A 163 -7.74 -34.14 -16.85
C SER A 163 -8.38 -35.11 -17.86
N GLY A 164 -8.07 -34.90 -19.15
CA GLY A 164 -8.84 -35.48 -20.25
C GLY A 164 -10.33 -35.13 -20.13
N THR A 165 -11.20 -36.16 -20.12
CA THR A 165 -12.65 -35.98 -19.97
C THR A 165 -13.14 -35.90 -18.51
N THR A 166 -12.24 -35.92 -17.51
CA THR A 166 -12.62 -35.80 -16.10
C THR A 166 -12.35 -34.40 -15.58
N GLY A 167 -13.41 -33.64 -15.30
CA GLY A 167 -13.33 -32.34 -14.63
C GLY A 167 -13.41 -32.49 -13.10
N THR A 168 -12.73 -31.61 -12.37
CA THR A 168 -12.83 -31.53 -10.90
C THR A 168 -13.00 -30.08 -10.45
N VAL A 169 -13.86 -29.87 -9.46
CA VAL A 169 -14.11 -28.55 -8.86
C VAL A 169 -14.42 -28.69 -7.38
N THR A 170 -13.94 -27.73 -6.59
CA THR A 170 -14.20 -27.65 -5.14
C THR A 170 -14.97 -26.37 -4.85
N LEU A 171 -16.06 -26.49 -4.10
CA LEU A 171 -17.00 -25.40 -3.79
C LEU A 171 -17.22 -25.31 -2.28
N GLY A 172 -17.32 -24.11 -1.73
CA GLY A 172 -17.83 -23.91 -0.38
C GLY A 172 -19.35 -24.03 -0.29
N THR A 173 -19.91 -24.38 0.86
CA THR A 173 -21.38 -24.50 1.07
C THR A 173 -22.12 -23.16 1.24
N SER A 174 -21.49 -22.00 0.98
CA SER A 174 -22.17 -20.70 1.10
C SER A 174 -23.33 -20.58 0.11
N ALA A 175 -24.45 -20.06 0.58
CA ALA A 175 -25.74 -20.27 -0.07
C ALA A 175 -26.02 -19.30 -1.22
N MET A 176 -26.08 -19.87 -2.43
CA MET A 176 -26.87 -19.48 -3.61
C MET A 176 -27.41 -18.04 -3.67
N ASN A 177 -26.71 -17.20 -4.43
CA ASN A 177 -27.31 -16.17 -5.27
C ASN A 177 -28.00 -16.81 -6.51
N ASP A 178 -28.82 -16.02 -7.22
CA ASP A 178 -29.71 -16.44 -8.32
C ASP A 178 -29.02 -16.93 -9.63
N GLU A 179 -27.70 -17.12 -9.63
CA GLU A 179 -26.92 -17.40 -10.84
C GLU A 179 -26.97 -18.86 -11.32
N SER A 180 -26.66 -19.05 -12.60
CA SER A 180 -26.61 -20.33 -13.32
C SER A 180 -25.68 -21.36 -12.66
N LEU A 181 -26.09 -22.64 -12.68
CA LEU A 181 -25.37 -23.70 -11.94
C LEU A 181 -24.16 -24.22 -12.71
N PHE A 182 -24.35 -24.54 -14.00
CA PHE A 182 -23.29 -24.96 -14.92
C PHE A 182 -23.27 -23.96 -16.08
N VAL A 183 -22.13 -23.30 -16.30
CA VAL A 183 -21.89 -22.48 -17.49
C VAL A 183 -20.94 -23.28 -18.38
N ILE A 184 -21.35 -23.56 -19.62
CA ILE A 184 -20.68 -24.55 -20.48
C ILE A 184 -20.42 -23.96 -21.86
N THR A 185 -19.14 -23.89 -22.23
CA THR A 185 -18.69 -23.52 -23.57
C THR A 185 -18.16 -24.77 -24.27
N THR A 186 -18.67 -25.03 -25.47
CA THR A 186 -18.23 -26.13 -26.34
C THR A 186 -17.49 -25.57 -27.54
N ASN A 187 -16.62 -26.39 -28.17
CA ASN A 187 -15.88 -25.98 -29.36
C ASN A 187 -16.76 -25.86 -30.62
N VAL A 188 -17.88 -26.58 -30.66
CA VAL A 188 -18.90 -26.52 -31.72
C VAL A 188 -20.31 -26.58 -31.10
N SER A 189 -21.33 -26.22 -31.89
CA SER A 189 -22.73 -26.29 -31.48
C SER A 189 -23.17 -27.73 -31.19
N ALA A 190 -23.40 -28.06 -29.91
CA ALA A 190 -23.70 -29.42 -29.47
C ALA A 190 -24.87 -29.46 -28.47
N ASN A 191 -25.80 -30.37 -28.62
CA ASN A 191 -26.79 -30.66 -27.59
C ASN A 191 -26.10 -31.13 -26.30
N VAL A 192 -26.43 -30.50 -25.17
CA VAL A 192 -25.86 -30.81 -23.85
C VAL A 192 -26.90 -31.51 -22.98
N THR A 193 -26.51 -32.61 -22.33
CA THR A 193 -27.30 -33.30 -21.31
C THR A 193 -26.48 -33.51 -20.05
N ILE A 194 -27.02 -33.19 -18.86
CA ILE A 194 -26.33 -33.35 -17.58
C ILE A 194 -27.09 -34.38 -16.72
N SER A 195 -26.36 -35.26 -16.03
CA SER A 195 -26.94 -36.28 -15.14
C SER A 195 -26.07 -36.49 -13.89
N GLY A 196 -26.64 -37.02 -12.81
CA GLY A 196 -25.97 -37.20 -11.51
C GLY A 196 -26.97 -37.20 -10.34
N PRO A 197 -26.50 -37.02 -9.08
CA PRO A 197 -27.27 -37.35 -7.88
C PRO A 197 -28.26 -36.29 -7.40
N ASP A 198 -28.03 -35.01 -7.73
CA ASP A 198 -28.90 -33.89 -7.35
C ASP A 198 -29.86 -33.54 -8.51
N SER A 199 -31.06 -33.05 -8.24
CA SER A 199 -32.05 -32.76 -9.29
C SER A 199 -31.69 -31.55 -10.17
N TYR A 200 -31.55 -31.77 -11.48
CA TYR A 200 -31.14 -30.78 -12.50
C TYR A 200 -32.27 -29.95 -13.06
N SER A 201 -31.92 -28.73 -13.48
CA SER A 201 -32.93 -27.76 -13.85
C SER A 201 -32.47 -26.35 -14.36
N LYS A 202 -31.99 -25.37 -13.55
CA LYS A 202 -31.79 -23.97 -14.03
C LYS A 202 -30.71 -23.83 -15.10
N SER A 203 -30.97 -22.86 -15.99
CA SER A 203 -30.04 -22.14 -16.88
C SER A 203 -28.65 -22.76 -16.99
N ILE A 204 -28.50 -23.55 -18.05
CA ILE A 204 -27.22 -23.65 -18.75
C ILE A 204 -27.09 -22.36 -19.54
N GLU A 205 -26.29 -21.42 -19.04
CA GLU A 205 -25.75 -20.38 -19.90
C GLU A 205 -24.66 -21.03 -20.75
N THR A 206 -24.97 -21.19 -22.03
CA THR A 206 -23.97 -21.32 -23.08
C THR A 206 -23.51 -19.88 -23.46
N THR A 207 -22.49 -19.69 -24.31
CA THR A 207 -22.13 -18.38 -24.95
C THR A 207 -21.79 -18.61 -26.43
N ALA A 208 -22.01 -17.62 -27.30
CA ALA A 208 -22.33 -17.69 -28.76
C ALA A 208 -21.38 -18.51 -29.70
N GLY A 209 -21.26 -19.82 -29.47
CA GLY A 209 -20.87 -20.87 -30.43
C GLY A 209 -21.71 -22.12 -30.17
N ARG A 210 -23.02 -21.90 -29.93
CA ARG A 210 -23.73 -22.52 -28.81
C ARG A 210 -24.34 -23.88 -29.05
N ALA A 211 -24.08 -24.73 -28.08
CA ALA A 211 -24.97 -25.75 -27.59
C ALA A 211 -26.43 -25.30 -27.34
N ALA A 212 -27.40 -26.13 -27.76
CA ALA A 212 -28.80 -26.05 -27.33
C ALA A 212 -29.01 -26.94 -26.09
N ALA A 213 -29.54 -26.35 -25.01
CA ALA A 213 -29.91 -27.09 -23.80
C ALA A 213 -31.28 -27.78 -24.00
N LEU A 214 -31.31 -29.12 -23.95
CA LEU A 214 -32.55 -29.89 -24.16
C LEU A 214 -33.43 -30.03 -22.90
N ASP A 215 -32.88 -29.81 -21.70
CA ASP A 215 -33.61 -29.86 -20.42
C ASP A 215 -33.36 -28.60 -19.57
N SER A 216 -34.42 -27.82 -19.29
CA SER A 216 -34.39 -26.57 -18.48
C SER A 216 -35.50 -26.51 -17.40
N ASN A 217 -35.26 -25.90 -16.22
CA ASN A 217 -36.16 -25.67 -15.04
C ASN A 217 -35.52 -24.64 -14.01
N THR A 218 -35.55 -24.83 -12.66
CA THR A 218 -34.63 -24.19 -11.62
C THR A 218 -33.84 -25.19 -10.70
N ALA A 219 -32.48 -25.13 -10.58
CA ALA A 219 -31.53 -26.15 -10.01
C ALA A 219 -30.82 -25.75 -8.70
N THR A 220 -30.64 -26.73 -7.82
CA THR A 220 -30.08 -26.56 -6.47
C THR A 220 -28.99 -27.61 -6.22
N LEU A 221 -27.73 -27.18 -6.05
CA LEU A 221 -26.71 -28.03 -5.43
C LEU A 221 -27.16 -28.37 -4.01
N GLY A 222 -27.13 -29.65 -3.62
CA GLY A 222 -27.35 -30.03 -2.23
C GLY A 222 -26.38 -29.28 -1.31
N THR A 223 -26.88 -28.69 -0.22
CA THR A 223 -26.09 -27.86 0.71
C THR A 223 -25.20 -28.67 1.67
N THR A 224 -25.28 -30.00 1.61
CA THR A 224 -24.50 -30.91 2.45
C THR A 224 -23.09 -31.08 1.89
N ALA A 225 -22.08 -30.94 2.75
CA ALA A 225 -20.69 -31.22 2.41
C ALA A 225 -20.48 -32.68 1.95
N GLY A 226 -19.53 -32.87 1.04
CA GLY A 226 -19.22 -34.16 0.42
C GLY A 226 -19.08 -34.07 -1.11
N THR A 227 -18.61 -35.15 -1.71
CA THR A 227 -18.33 -35.24 -3.14
C THR A 227 -19.52 -35.81 -3.91
N ALA A 228 -19.88 -35.18 -5.03
CA ALA A 228 -20.88 -35.63 -5.97
C ALA A 228 -20.28 -35.74 -7.38
N THR A 229 -20.75 -36.69 -8.18
CA THR A 229 -20.28 -36.92 -9.55
C THR A 229 -21.41 -36.64 -10.54
N TYR A 230 -21.09 -35.84 -11.54
CA TYR A 230 -21.98 -35.42 -12.62
C TYR A 230 -21.42 -35.96 -13.94
N THR A 231 -22.29 -36.27 -14.89
CA THR A 231 -21.90 -36.66 -16.25
C THR A 231 -22.53 -35.67 -17.23
N ILE A 232 -21.70 -34.98 -18.01
CA ILE A 232 -22.11 -34.11 -19.12
C ILE A 232 -21.92 -34.91 -20.42
N LEU A 233 -22.97 -35.02 -21.22
CA LEU A 233 -22.95 -35.65 -22.54
C LEU A 233 -23.14 -34.57 -23.61
N LEU A 234 -22.21 -34.51 -24.57
CA LEU A 234 -22.30 -33.71 -25.77
C LEU A 234 -22.76 -34.58 -26.95
N THR A 235 -23.73 -34.11 -27.72
CA THR A 235 -24.13 -34.74 -28.99
C THR A 235 -24.34 -33.68 -30.07
N ALA A 236 -23.85 -33.90 -31.28
CA ALA A 236 -24.06 -33.00 -32.42
C ALA A 236 -24.22 -33.84 -33.68
N ASP A 237 -24.91 -33.30 -34.69
CA ASP A 237 -24.98 -33.93 -36.00
C ASP A 237 -23.58 -33.99 -36.63
N ASP A 238 -23.27 -35.06 -37.36
CA ASP A 238 -21.97 -35.39 -37.95
C ASP A 238 -20.78 -35.62 -36.99
N TYR A 239 -20.95 -35.50 -35.66
CA TYR A 239 -19.91 -35.82 -34.66
C TYR A 239 -20.23 -37.04 -33.78
N SER A 240 -19.19 -37.71 -33.29
CA SER A 240 -19.34 -38.79 -32.29
C SER A 240 -19.59 -38.21 -30.88
N SER A 241 -20.66 -38.64 -30.23
CA SER A 241 -21.03 -38.16 -28.88
C SER A 241 -19.91 -38.34 -27.85
N ARG A 242 -19.61 -37.31 -27.06
CA ARG A 242 -18.53 -37.30 -26.05
C ARG A 242 -19.08 -37.09 -24.65
N ALA A 243 -18.60 -37.88 -23.68
CA ALA A 243 -19.04 -37.80 -22.29
C ALA A 243 -17.90 -37.32 -21.38
N TYR A 244 -18.23 -36.41 -20.47
CA TYR A 244 -17.36 -35.81 -19.47
C TYR A 244 -17.86 -36.14 -18.06
N THR A 245 -16.92 -36.45 -17.16
CA THR A 245 -17.22 -36.74 -15.75
C THR A 245 -16.78 -35.56 -14.88
N ILE A 246 -17.70 -34.88 -14.21
CA ILE A 246 -17.39 -33.73 -13.36
C ILE A 246 -17.54 -34.12 -11.89
N VAL A 247 -16.45 -34.05 -11.13
CA VAL A 247 -16.42 -34.34 -9.70
C VAL A 247 -16.49 -33.02 -8.92
N VAL A 248 -17.61 -32.80 -8.24
CA VAL A 248 -17.87 -31.60 -7.42
C VAL A 248 -17.66 -31.96 -5.95
N THR A 249 -16.66 -31.37 -5.31
CA THR A 249 -16.42 -31.54 -3.86
C THR A 249 -16.96 -30.33 -3.10
N ARG A 250 -18.01 -30.53 -2.29
CA ARG A 250 -18.59 -29.50 -1.44
C ARG A 250 -17.91 -29.49 -0.07
N GLN A 251 -17.33 -28.37 0.31
CA GLN A 251 -16.70 -28.12 1.60
C GLN A 251 -17.66 -27.35 2.51
N ALA A 252 -17.97 -27.89 3.69
CA ALA A 252 -18.71 -27.14 4.70
C ALA A 252 -17.94 -25.86 5.04
N LEU A 253 -18.63 -24.72 5.05
CA LEU A 253 -18.09 -23.43 5.47
C LEU A 253 -18.67 -23.02 6.83
N VAL A 254 -17.83 -22.39 7.64
CA VAL A 254 -18.20 -21.69 8.88
C VAL A 254 -17.93 -20.21 8.74
N GLN A 255 -18.74 -19.35 9.35
CA GLN A 255 -18.54 -17.91 9.31
C GLN A 255 -17.34 -17.51 10.19
N VAL A 256 -16.51 -16.60 9.67
CA VAL A 256 -15.40 -16.00 10.41
C VAL A 256 -15.73 -14.54 10.66
N THR A 257 -15.95 -14.18 11.93
CA THR A 257 -16.06 -12.79 12.38
C THR A 257 -14.69 -12.31 12.83
N VAL A 258 -14.33 -11.06 12.53
CA VAL A 258 -13.05 -10.46 12.96
C VAL A 258 -13.32 -9.19 13.76
N GLU A 259 -12.77 -9.14 14.96
CA GLU A 259 -12.66 -7.96 15.81
C GLU A 259 -11.19 -7.49 15.75
N ASP A 260 -10.88 -6.63 14.78
CA ASP A 260 -9.50 -6.26 14.44
C ASP A 260 -8.91 -5.13 15.31
N ASN A 261 -9.75 -4.38 16.02
CA ASN A 261 -9.39 -3.21 16.80
C ASN A 261 -8.54 -2.18 16.00
N GLY A 262 -8.81 -2.03 14.70
CA GLY A 262 -8.09 -1.14 13.79
C GLY A 262 -6.91 -1.78 13.04
N ALA A 263 -6.58 -3.04 13.31
CA ALA A 263 -5.63 -3.79 12.48
C ALA A 263 -6.24 -4.16 11.11
N THR A 264 -5.42 -4.49 10.12
CA THR A 264 -5.88 -5.04 8.84
C THR A 264 -5.71 -6.56 8.82
N VAL A 265 -6.80 -7.31 8.67
CA VAL A 265 -6.80 -8.78 8.59
C VAL A 265 -7.14 -9.24 7.18
N LYS A 266 -6.33 -10.12 6.58
CA LYS A 266 -6.54 -10.69 5.22
C LYS A 266 -6.34 -12.20 5.21
N GLY A 267 -7.10 -12.91 4.38
CA GLY A 267 -7.06 -14.38 4.27
C GLY A 267 -8.42 -15.09 4.37
N PHE A 268 -9.50 -14.34 4.59
CA PHE A 268 -10.88 -14.83 4.67
C PHE A 268 -11.78 -14.04 3.71
N ASP A 269 -11.59 -14.25 2.40
CA ASP A 269 -12.42 -13.63 1.36
C ASP A 269 -13.19 -14.69 0.55
N PRO A 270 -14.54 -14.74 0.62
CA PRO A 270 -15.39 -14.04 1.59
C PRO A 270 -15.16 -14.55 3.03
N SER A 271 -15.76 -13.88 4.04
CA SER A 271 -15.52 -14.08 5.49
C SER A 271 -15.96 -15.45 6.07
N TYR A 272 -15.38 -16.52 5.55
CA TYR A 272 -15.69 -17.91 5.83
C TYR A 272 -14.41 -18.75 5.87
N ALA A 273 -14.45 -19.88 6.58
CA ALA A 273 -13.40 -20.88 6.64
C ALA A 273 -13.96 -22.27 6.35
N VAL A 274 -13.13 -23.18 5.83
CA VAL A 274 -13.51 -24.58 5.63
C VAL A 274 -13.60 -25.29 6.99
N GLN A 275 -14.78 -25.86 7.27
CA GLN A 275 -15.07 -26.50 8.55
C GLN A 275 -14.06 -27.62 8.85
N GLY A 276 -13.46 -27.57 10.04
CA GLY A 276 -12.46 -28.55 10.48
C GLY A 276 -11.10 -28.46 9.78
N THR A 277 -10.77 -27.34 9.12
CA THR A 277 -9.48 -27.12 8.44
C THR A 277 -8.74 -25.93 9.05
N ALA A 278 -7.42 -26.02 9.19
CA ALA A 278 -6.62 -24.90 9.66
C ALA A 278 -6.48 -23.84 8.55
N VAL A 279 -6.63 -22.57 8.88
CA VAL A 279 -6.57 -21.46 7.91
C VAL A 279 -5.43 -20.52 8.27
N ALA A 280 -4.54 -20.26 7.32
CA ALA A 280 -3.50 -19.24 7.45
C ALA A 280 -4.05 -17.88 6.99
N PHE A 281 -3.77 -16.84 7.76
CA PHE A 281 -4.20 -15.47 7.50
C PHE A 281 -3.10 -14.49 7.93
N THR A 282 -3.18 -13.26 7.42
CA THR A 282 -2.26 -12.19 7.80
C THR A 282 -2.97 -11.13 8.65
N VAL A 283 -2.21 -10.57 9.58
CA VAL A 283 -2.60 -9.44 10.42
C VAL A 283 -1.50 -8.39 10.27
N THR A 284 -1.86 -7.21 9.78
CA THR A 284 -1.01 -6.02 9.80
C THR A 284 -1.53 -5.12 10.92
N PRO A 285 -0.70 -4.72 11.90
CA PRO A 285 -1.13 -3.78 12.92
C PRO A 285 -1.50 -2.42 12.29
N ALA A 286 -2.20 -1.59 13.06
CA ALA A 286 -2.30 -0.16 12.75
C ALA A 286 -0.92 0.51 12.82
N ASP A 287 -0.80 1.70 12.21
CA ASP A 287 0.43 2.50 12.28
C ASP A 287 0.86 2.72 13.73
N ASP A 288 2.16 2.61 14.00
CA ASP A 288 2.77 2.69 15.33
C ASP A 288 2.23 1.70 16.39
N MET A 289 1.61 0.58 15.99
CA MET A 289 1.16 -0.49 16.90
C MET A 289 1.84 -1.87 16.68
N SER A 290 1.98 -2.67 17.74
CA SER A 290 2.40 -4.09 17.70
C SER A 290 1.27 -5.03 18.10
N ILE A 291 1.18 -6.17 17.41
CA ILE A 291 0.21 -7.23 17.75
C ILE A 291 0.68 -7.97 19.02
N GLN A 292 -0.11 -7.87 20.09
CA GLN A 292 0.15 -8.53 21.37
C GLN A 292 -0.39 -9.96 21.38
N SER A 293 -1.60 -10.16 20.84
CA SER A 293 -2.19 -11.50 20.72
C SER A 293 -3.26 -11.55 19.62
N VAL A 294 -3.49 -12.74 19.09
CA VAL A 294 -4.60 -13.03 18.18
C VAL A 294 -5.34 -14.24 18.74
N ALA A 295 -6.50 -14.00 19.34
CA ALA A 295 -7.34 -15.00 19.95
C ALA A 295 -8.44 -15.48 19.00
N TRP A 296 -9.02 -16.64 19.27
CA TRP A 296 -10.23 -17.12 18.61
C TRP A 296 -11.21 -17.70 19.62
N LYS A 297 -12.50 -17.63 19.29
CA LYS A 297 -13.59 -18.18 20.08
C LYS A 297 -14.69 -18.70 19.18
N ASN A 298 -15.15 -19.92 19.43
CA ASN A 298 -16.34 -20.48 18.77
C ASN A 298 -17.39 -20.88 19.82
N THR A 299 -18.46 -21.56 19.41
CA THR A 299 -19.54 -21.97 20.32
C THR A 299 -19.17 -23.06 21.33
N SER A 300 -18.03 -23.73 21.17
CA SER A 300 -17.62 -24.92 21.94
C SER A 300 -16.32 -24.73 22.72
N ASP A 301 -15.42 -23.84 22.28
CA ASP A 301 -14.05 -23.69 22.78
C ASP A 301 -13.48 -22.29 22.48
N GLU A 302 -12.37 -21.94 23.12
CA GLU A 302 -11.62 -20.69 22.90
C GLU A 302 -10.11 -20.90 23.04
N GLY A 303 -9.31 -20.09 22.35
CA GLY A 303 -7.85 -20.23 22.38
C GLY A 303 -7.11 -19.14 21.62
N THR A 304 -5.83 -19.38 21.35
CA THR A 304 -4.98 -18.49 20.54
C THR A 304 -4.73 -19.06 19.15
N CYS A 305 -4.58 -18.16 18.17
CA CYS A 305 -4.06 -18.51 16.85
C CYS A 305 -2.54 -18.73 16.96
N THR A 306 -2.00 -19.69 16.20
CA THR A 306 -0.57 -20.00 16.21
C THR A 306 0.15 -19.21 15.12
N GLY A 307 1.22 -18.49 15.46
CA GLY A 307 1.92 -17.62 14.51
C GLY A 307 2.80 -16.58 15.19
N GLY A 308 3.23 -15.58 14.42
CA GLY A 308 4.06 -14.47 14.89
C GLY A 308 4.49 -13.55 13.75
N GLY A 309 4.83 -12.30 14.09
CA GLY A 309 4.99 -11.25 13.09
C GLY A 309 3.64 -10.90 12.48
N THR A 310 3.50 -11.03 11.16
CA THR A 310 2.27 -10.69 10.43
C THR A 310 1.44 -11.90 9.99
N THR A 311 1.86 -13.14 10.28
CA THR A 311 1.18 -14.36 9.81
C THR A 311 0.72 -15.23 10.98
N TYR A 312 -0.56 -15.60 10.95
CA TYR A 312 -1.23 -16.38 11.97
C TYR A 312 -2.01 -17.55 11.35
N THR A 313 -2.21 -18.61 12.13
CA THR A 313 -2.98 -19.79 11.74
C THR A 313 -4.11 -20.02 12.72
N LEU A 314 -5.34 -19.96 12.21
CA LEU A 314 -6.54 -20.38 12.91
C LEU A 314 -6.56 -21.92 12.92
N PRO A 315 -6.56 -22.60 14.08
CA PRO A 315 -6.45 -24.06 14.13
C PRO A 315 -7.74 -24.74 13.65
N ALA A 316 -7.61 -25.94 13.08
CA ALA A 316 -8.74 -26.73 12.57
C ALA A 316 -9.89 -26.90 13.59
N ALA A 317 -9.58 -27.03 14.88
CA ALA A 317 -10.57 -27.13 15.96
C ALA A 317 -11.43 -25.86 16.11
N ALA A 318 -10.86 -24.68 15.86
CA ALA A 318 -11.58 -23.40 15.92
C ALA A 318 -12.67 -23.34 14.83
N THR A 319 -12.38 -23.83 13.63
CA THR A 319 -13.32 -23.91 12.50
C THR A 319 -14.36 -25.04 12.62
N SER A 320 -14.59 -25.62 13.80
CA SER A 320 -15.62 -26.65 13.98
C SER A 320 -17.06 -26.09 13.97
N SER A 321 -17.21 -24.80 14.25
CA SER A 321 -18.42 -23.99 14.12
C SER A 321 -18.04 -22.55 13.78
N ASP A 322 -19.02 -21.65 13.65
CA ASP A 322 -18.78 -20.22 13.45
C ASP A 322 -17.87 -19.66 14.55
N VAL A 323 -16.93 -18.80 14.14
CA VAL A 323 -15.77 -18.40 14.96
C VAL A 323 -15.52 -16.90 14.87
N THR A 324 -15.25 -16.29 16.02
CA THR A 324 -14.74 -14.91 16.11
C THR A 324 -13.24 -14.95 16.34
N ILE A 325 -12.49 -14.14 15.60
CA ILE A 325 -11.07 -13.83 15.82
C ILE A 325 -10.99 -12.44 16.46
N THR A 326 -10.26 -12.30 17.55
CA THR A 326 -10.05 -11.02 18.23
C THR A 326 -8.56 -10.67 18.20
N VAL A 327 -8.21 -9.52 17.60
CA VAL A 327 -6.85 -9.00 17.53
C VAL A 327 -6.63 -8.02 18.68
N THR A 328 -5.59 -8.23 19.48
CA THR A 328 -5.14 -7.29 20.52
C THR A 328 -3.83 -6.67 20.08
N GLN A 329 -3.80 -5.33 20.01
CA GLN A 329 -2.62 -4.54 19.66
C GLN A 329 -2.35 -3.45 20.71
N SER A 330 -1.08 -3.05 20.85
CA SER A 330 -0.61 -1.98 21.75
C SER A 330 0.32 -1.05 20.98
N ALA A 331 0.50 0.20 21.42
CA ALA A 331 1.46 1.12 20.81
C ALA A 331 2.90 0.57 20.89
N ILE A 332 3.72 0.80 19.85
CA ILE A 332 5.14 0.42 19.84
C ILE A 332 5.96 1.47 20.61
N TYR A 333 5.76 1.55 21.93
CA TYR A 333 6.69 2.28 22.80
C TYR A 333 7.26 1.40 23.91
N SER A 334 8.57 1.56 24.07
CA SER A 334 9.37 1.09 25.20
C SER A 334 9.82 2.35 25.91
N ALA A 335 9.58 2.46 27.22
CA ALA A 335 9.95 3.62 28.03
C ALA A 335 11.35 4.16 27.65
N MET A 336 11.38 5.34 27.03
CA MET A 336 12.62 5.96 26.58
C MET A 336 13.22 6.76 27.74
N THR A 337 14.29 6.24 28.35
CA THR A 337 15.21 7.07 29.11
C THR A 337 16.01 7.93 28.13
N GLY A 338 15.62 9.20 27.97
CA GLY A 338 16.21 10.13 27.01
C GLY A 338 17.38 10.96 27.58
N SER A 339 18.35 11.30 26.73
CA SER A 339 19.33 12.35 27.02
C SER A 339 19.44 13.29 25.83
N PHE A 340 19.13 14.57 26.05
CA PHE A 340 19.09 15.58 25.00
C PHE A 340 20.44 16.30 24.91
N VAL A 341 21.13 16.16 23.78
CA VAL A 341 22.42 16.82 23.50
C VAL A 341 22.20 17.99 22.55
N MET A 342 22.34 19.22 23.03
CA MET A 342 22.35 20.41 22.17
C MET A 342 23.75 20.63 21.59
N ASN A 343 23.91 20.38 20.29
CA ASN A 343 25.10 20.77 19.53
C ASN A 343 24.93 22.21 19.07
N GLY A 344 25.42 23.17 19.86
CA GLY A 344 25.27 24.59 19.52
C GLY A 344 26.08 25.00 18.29
N ASN A 345 25.40 25.59 17.30
CA ASN A 345 25.90 26.76 16.60
C ASN A 345 24.75 27.56 15.95
N ASP A 346 24.99 28.88 15.82
CA ASP A 346 24.20 29.88 15.10
C ASP A 346 22.80 30.26 15.66
N ASP A 347 22.76 31.48 16.22
CA ASP A 347 21.59 32.37 16.32
C ASP A 347 20.35 31.86 17.10
N VAL A 348 20.53 31.56 18.40
CA VAL A 348 19.42 31.32 19.33
C VAL A 348 19.04 32.61 20.05
N ASP A 349 18.08 33.36 19.50
CA ASP A 349 17.44 34.48 20.21
C ASP A 349 16.62 33.94 21.41
N ALA A 350 16.47 34.75 22.46
CA ALA A 350 16.11 34.27 23.81
C ALA A 350 14.66 33.77 24.02
N ASP A 351 13.91 33.53 22.94
CA ASP A 351 12.52 33.05 22.93
C ASP A 351 12.33 31.70 22.17
N ASP A 352 13.38 31.14 21.55
CA ASP A 352 13.24 29.93 20.73
C ASP A 352 13.11 28.63 21.56
N VAL A 353 11.89 28.09 21.55
CA VAL A 353 11.53 26.79 22.12
C VAL A 353 12.07 25.66 21.27
N ILE A 354 13.12 24.98 21.73
CA ILE A 354 13.58 23.74 21.10
C ILE A 354 12.68 22.59 21.58
N ILE A 355 11.89 22.06 20.64
CA ILE A 355 10.96 20.93 20.83
C ILE A 355 11.78 19.63 20.86
N GLY A 356 12.10 19.15 22.06
CA GLY A 356 13.14 18.14 22.29
C GLY A 356 12.75 16.68 21.96
N ILE A 357 11.46 16.37 22.00
CA ILE A 357 10.91 15.14 21.42
C ILE A 357 10.43 15.51 20.02
N SER A 358 10.77 14.72 19.00
CA SER A 358 10.31 15.01 17.63
C SER A 358 8.79 15.21 17.61
N GLU A 359 8.29 16.11 16.76
CA GLU A 359 6.85 16.43 16.69
C GLU A 359 5.94 15.22 16.42
N ASN A 360 6.46 14.01 16.22
CA ASN A 360 5.73 12.77 15.95
C ASN A 360 6.02 11.62 16.95
N SER A 361 6.51 11.90 18.16
CA SER A 361 6.71 10.87 19.18
C SER A 361 5.45 10.67 20.05
N TYR A 362 4.75 9.56 19.83
CA TYR A 362 3.78 9.01 20.80
C TYR A 362 4.52 8.52 22.07
N PHE A 363 3.79 8.33 23.17
CA PHE A 363 4.35 7.89 24.45
C PHE A 363 3.36 6.99 25.18
N ASP A 364 3.87 6.09 26.03
CA ASP A 364 3.01 5.32 26.96
C ASP A 364 2.62 6.24 28.12
N ASN A 365 1.32 6.43 28.34
CA ASN A 365 0.81 7.26 29.42
C ASN A 365 0.57 6.50 30.73
N THR A 366 0.93 5.22 30.78
CA THR A 366 0.84 4.37 31.98
C THR A 366 2.16 4.25 32.75
N GLU A 367 3.26 4.80 32.22
CA GLU A 367 4.59 4.85 32.85
C GLU A 367 5.14 6.28 32.87
N ASP A 368 6.03 6.59 33.83
CA ASP A 368 6.59 7.93 34.01
C ASP A 368 7.65 8.24 32.93
N VAL A 369 7.61 9.44 32.35
CA VAL A 369 8.58 9.86 31.32
C VAL A 369 9.77 10.54 31.98
N THR A 370 10.97 10.00 31.80
CA THR A 370 12.21 10.50 32.43
C THR A 370 13.29 10.90 31.43
N PHE A 371 13.93 12.06 31.66
CA PHE A 371 14.95 12.59 30.74
C PHE A 371 16.01 13.47 31.42
N THR A 372 17.12 13.70 30.72
CA THR A 372 18.19 14.62 31.13
C THR A 372 18.48 15.66 30.05
N VAL A 373 18.84 16.88 30.45
CA VAL A 373 19.23 17.98 29.56
C VAL A 373 20.75 18.18 29.64
N GLN A 374 21.44 18.17 28.50
CA GLN A 374 22.86 18.55 28.43
C GLN A 374 22.98 20.03 28.05
N ILE A 375 23.61 20.81 28.93
CA ILE A 375 23.78 22.26 28.77
C ILE A 375 25.12 22.54 28.05
N PRO A 376 25.14 23.30 26.94
CA PRO A 376 26.37 23.72 26.27
C PRO A 376 27.23 24.69 27.10
N ASP A 377 28.55 24.69 26.86
CA ASP A 377 29.48 25.65 27.46
C ASP A 377 29.06 27.11 27.17
N GLY A 378 29.09 27.95 28.20
CA GLY A 378 28.72 29.37 28.10
C GLY A 378 27.24 29.67 28.29
N TYR A 379 26.40 28.65 28.47
CA TYR A 379 24.98 28.77 28.76
C TYR A 379 24.62 28.14 30.11
N HIS A 380 23.43 28.50 30.59
CA HIS A 380 22.75 27.90 31.72
C HIS A 380 21.32 27.54 31.35
N LEU A 381 20.68 26.76 32.21
CA LEU A 381 19.28 26.37 32.07
C LEU A 381 18.38 27.38 32.79
N GLY A 382 17.52 28.07 32.05
CA GLY A 382 16.56 29.02 32.60
C GLY A 382 15.29 28.33 33.10
N ARG A 383 14.69 27.46 32.27
CA ARG A 383 13.53 26.61 32.64
C ARG A 383 13.38 25.38 31.74
N VAL A 384 12.71 24.36 32.26
CA VAL A 384 12.22 23.20 31.51
C VAL A 384 10.72 23.10 31.72
N ASN A 385 9.95 22.85 30.66
CA ASN A 385 8.52 22.65 30.75
C ASN A 385 8.04 21.54 29.80
N TRP A 386 6.81 21.09 30.00
CA TRP A 386 6.13 20.16 29.11
C TRP A 386 4.68 20.55 28.88
N MET A 387 4.11 20.05 27.78
CA MET A 387 2.68 20.09 27.47
C MET A 387 2.33 18.97 26.49
N LEU A 388 1.05 18.62 26.40
CA LEU A 388 0.55 17.91 25.23
C LEU A 388 0.29 18.91 24.10
N ALA A 389 0.39 18.49 22.84
CA ALA A 389 0.14 19.36 21.68
C ALA A 389 -1.31 19.89 21.58
N SER A 390 -2.24 19.32 22.36
CA SER A 390 -3.62 19.78 22.54
C SER A 390 -3.75 20.95 23.54
N ASP A 391 -2.74 21.18 24.38
CA ASP A 391 -2.88 21.99 25.57
C ASP A 391 -2.58 23.47 25.31
N VAL A 392 -3.19 24.33 26.12
CA VAL A 392 -3.06 25.79 26.02
C VAL A 392 -2.04 26.38 27.00
N SER A 393 -1.37 25.54 27.80
CA SER A 393 -0.43 25.95 28.84
C SER A 393 0.57 24.84 29.15
N ALA A 394 1.84 25.19 29.36
CA ALA A 394 2.87 24.25 29.77
C ALA A 394 3.02 24.18 31.30
N ILE A 395 3.41 23.01 31.80
CA ILE A 395 3.76 22.73 33.20
C ILE A 395 5.28 22.77 33.33
N GLU A 396 5.79 23.52 34.30
CA GLU A 396 7.23 23.66 34.55
C GLU A 396 7.76 22.49 35.39
N LEU A 397 8.93 21.95 35.02
CA LEU A 397 9.55 20.80 35.66
C LEU A 397 10.81 21.21 36.43
N THR A 398 11.03 20.56 37.57
CA THR A 398 12.27 20.66 38.36
C THR A 398 13.01 19.33 38.28
N ALA A 399 14.35 19.37 38.15
CA ALA A 399 15.15 18.16 38.19
C ALA A 399 15.27 17.59 39.61
N ASP A 400 15.54 16.29 39.71
CA ASP A 400 16.02 15.65 40.93
C ASP A 400 17.49 16.03 41.24
N GLU A 401 18.03 15.47 42.34
CA GLU A 401 19.42 15.67 42.76
C GLU A 401 20.49 15.19 41.74
N ASN A 402 20.08 14.44 40.71
CA ASN A 402 20.93 13.89 39.65
C ASN A 402 20.77 14.61 38.30
N GLY A 403 19.93 15.64 38.21
CA GLY A 403 19.64 16.35 36.95
C GLY A 403 18.60 15.65 36.06
N VAL A 404 17.81 14.72 36.60
CA VAL A 404 16.75 14.00 35.89
C VAL A 404 15.42 14.72 36.08
N TYR A 405 14.72 14.96 34.97
CA TYR A 405 13.36 15.46 34.92
C TYR A 405 12.39 14.29 34.77
N THR A 406 11.28 14.32 35.51
CA THR A 406 10.21 13.32 35.46
C THR A 406 8.88 14.00 35.15
N ILE A 407 8.09 13.38 34.28
CA ILE A 407 6.67 13.66 34.09
C ILE A 407 5.93 12.43 34.61
N ASP A 408 5.13 12.59 35.67
CA ASP A 408 4.44 11.48 36.32
C ASP A 408 3.30 10.96 35.41
N SER A 409 3.17 9.63 35.35
CA SER A 409 2.09 8.94 34.61
C SER A 409 0.68 9.38 35.03
N GLU A 410 0.49 9.82 36.27
CA GLU A 410 -0.79 10.37 36.74
C GLU A 410 -1.20 11.66 35.99
N ASP A 411 -0.25 12.52 35.61
CA ASP A 411 -0.51 13.73 34.81
C ASP A 411 -0.77 13.40 33.32
N LEU A 412 -0.49 12.17 32.91
CA LEU A 412 -0.68 11.65 31.54
C LEU A 412 -1.96 10.80 31.40
N ALA A 413 -2.66 10.52 32.49
CA ALA A 413 -3.69 9.46 32.55
C ALA A 413 -4.99 9.74 31.77
N ASP A 414 -5.30 10.99 31.37
CA ASP A 414 -6.50 11.37 30.59
C ASP A 414 -6.22 11.49 29.07
N VAL A 415 -5.15 10.83 28.62
CA VAL A 415 -4.67 10.87 27.23
C VAL A 415 -5.09 9.61 26.47
N ASP A 416 -5.81 9.78 25.35
CA ASP A 416 -5.98 8.70 24.37
C ASP A 416 -4.60 8.34 23.79
N SER A 417 -4.12 7.14 24.13
CA SER A 417 -2.73 6.65 23.95
C SER A 417 -2.26 6.44 22.51
N GLY A 418 -3.01 6.96 21.53
CA GLY A 418 -2.66 6.96 20.10
C GLY A 418 -2.95 8.28 19.38
N SER A 419 -3.26 9.38 20.08
CA SER A 419 -3.67 10.65 19.46
C SER A 419 -2.83 11.87 19.82
N ASN A 420 -2.23 11.90 21.02
CA ASN A 420 -1.58 13.11 21.54
C ASN A 420 -0.06 13.04 21.48
N LYS A 421 0.55 14.17 21.09
CA LYS A 421 2.00 14.37 21.00
C LYS A 421 2.49 15.07 22.26
N LEU A 422 3.55 14.55 22.89
CA LEU A 422 4.19 15.19 24.03
C LEU A 422 5.24 16.21 23.54
N ILE A 423 5.23 17.41 24.12
CA ILE A 423 6.17 18.49 23.82
C ILE A 423 6.96 18.79 25.10
N ILE A 424 8.29 18.69 25.03
CA ILE A 424 9.20 19.19 26.06
C ILE A 424 9.86 20.45 25.51
N GLY A 425 9.72 21.56 26.24
CA GLY A 425 10.38 22.83 25.96
C GLY A 425 11.53 23.07 26.94
N VAL A 426 12.70 23.42 26.39
CA VAL A 426 13.90 23.76 27.17
C VAL A 426 14.29 25.20 26.82
N ARG A 427 14.45 26.06 27.82
CA ARG A 427 15.00 27.42 27.65
C ARG A 427 16.40 27.48 28.21
N LEU A 428 17.38 27.76 27.36
CA LEU A 428 18.74 28.10 27.75
C LEU A 428 18.93 29.63 27.73
N GLU A 429 19.78 30.11 28.62
CA GLU A 429 20.13 31.52 28.74
C GLU A 429 21.66 31.66 28.81
N ALA A 430 22.21 32.75 28.27
CA ALA A 430 23.66 32.95 28.27
C ALA A 430 24.19 33.18 29.69
N ASN A 431 25.39 32.70 30.00
CA ASN A 431 25.99 32.93 31.31
C ASN A 431 26.26 34.43 31.55
N PRO A 432 25.98 34.96 32.76
CA PRO A 432 26.17 36.37 33.03
C PRO A 432 27.64 36.77 32.90
N THR A 433 27.86 37.88 32.21
CA THR A 433 29.20 38.43 31.97
C THR A 433 29.65 39.32 33.12
N VAL A 434 30.89 39.17 33.58
CA VAL A 434 31.50 40.11 34.54
C VAL A 434 32.50 41.00 33.81
N THR A 435 32.24 42.31 33.85
CA THR A 435 33.08 43.32 33.19
C THR A 435 33.94 44.04 34.21
N PHE A 436 35.25 44.12 33.96
CA PHE A 436 36.17 44.90 34.78
C PHE A 436 36.41 46.28 34.16
N SER A 437 36.26 47.34 34.94
CA SER A 437 36.43 48.71 34.44
C SER A 437 37.90 49.04 34.13
N SER A 438 38.10 50.03 33.25
CA SER A 438 39.44 50.43 32.78
C SER A 438 40.38 50.81 33.94
N GLY A 439 41.35 49.94 34.20
CA GLY A 439 42.35 50.11 35.27
C GLY A 439 42.35 48.98 36.30
N VAL A 440 41.25 48.22 36.41
CA VAL A 440 41.21 47.01 37.22
C VAL A 440 41.96 45.89 36.48
N THR A 441 42.99 45.35 37.10
CA THR A 441 43.72 44.18 36.59
C THR A 441 43.38 42.99 37.46
N ALA A 442 42.62 42.04 36.92
CA ALA A 442 42.11 40.87 37.62
C ALA A 442 42.51 39.57 36.89
N TRP A 443 42.74 38.51 37.67
CA TRP A 443 43.06 37.17 37.19
C TRP A 443 42.16 36.14 37.85
N ASP A 444 41.75 35.11 37.11
CA ASP A 444 40.97 33.99 37.62
C ASP A 444 41.73 33.29 38.76
N ALA A 445 41.05 33.05 39.89
CA ALA A 445 41.71 32.57 41.10
C ALA A 445 42.23 31.13 41.01
N GLU A 446 41.72 30.33 40.06
CA GLU A 446 42.03 28.90 39.92
C GLU A 446 43.07 28.65 38.82
N THR A 447 42.93 29.33 37.68
CA THR A 447 43.75 29.15 36.48
C THR A 447 44.84 30.21 36.30
N GLY A 448 44.71 31.38 36.98
CA GLY A 448 45.62 32.52 36.82
C GLY A 448 45.49 33.28 35.49
N ALA A 449 44.46 32.97 34.68
CA ALA A 449 44.20 33.67 33.42
C ALA A 449 43.73 35.11 33.65
N SER A 450 44.15 36.08 32.83
CA SER A 450 43.69 37.47 32.94
C SER A 450 42.22 37.59 32.52
N LEU A 451 41.39 38.24 33.33
CA LEU A 451 39.93 38.23 33.18
C LEU A 451 39.35 39.34 32.27
N GLY A 452 40.11 40.40 31.97
CA GLY A 452 39.76 41.43 30.98
C GLY A 452 38.28 41.85 30.97
N SER A 453 37.56 41.45 29.93
CA SER A 453 36.09 41.32 29.94
C SER A 453 35.76 39.85 29.63
N SER A 454 35.07 39.15 30.54
CA SER A 454 34.89 37.69 30.42
C SER A 454 33.49 37.23 30.79
N THR A 455 33.01 36.23 30.05
CA THR A 455 31.80 35.43 30.30
C THR A 455 31.97 34.38 31.40
N LEU A 456 33.11 34.36 32.10
CA LEU A 456 33.38 33.43 33.19
C LEU A 456 32.60 33.82 34.46
N SER A 457 31.43 33.21 34.63
CA SER A 457 30.72 33.07 35.90
C SER A 457 30.57 31.57 36.19
N LYS A 458 30.95 31.13 37.40
CA LYS A 458 30.74 29.76 37.89
C LYS A 458 29.34 29.65 38.50
N VAL A 459 28.77 28.45 38.55
CA VAL A 459 27.44 28.19 39.12
C VAL A 459 27.60 27.40 40.42
N ASN A 460 26.87 27.78 41.46
CA ASN A 460 26.74 27.04 42.72
C ASN A 460 25.76 25.87 42.58
N GLU A 461 25.76 24.93 43.53
CA GLU A 461 24.76 23.84 43.61
C GLU A 461 23.30 24.35 43.70
N ASP A 462 23.09 25.59 44.16
CA ASP A 462 21.78 26.25 44.24
C ASP A 462 21.40 27.06 42.99
N GLY A 463 22.17 26.95 41.90
CA GLY A 463 21.95 27.68 40.65
C GLY A 463 22.44 29.14 40.66
N THR A 464 22.96 29.66 41.78
CA THR A 464 23.43 31.06 41.83
C THR A 464 24.82 31.22 41.23
N TYR A 465 25.03 32.33 40.51
CA TYR A 465 26.33 32.66 39.92
C TYR A 465 27.32 33.25 40.92
N TYR A 466 28.58 32.83 40.78
CA TYR A 466 29.71 33.41 41.48
C TYR A 466 30.97 33.52 40.61
N LEU A 467 31.87 34.42 40.97
CA LEU A 467 33.18 34.57 40.36
C LEU A 467 34.24 34.77 41.44
N GLU A 468 35.28 33.94 41.41
CA GLU A 468 36.47 34.08 42.25
C GLU A 468 37.66 34.58 41.44
N PHE A 469 38.21 35.71 41.87
CA PHE A 469 39.31 36.36 41.16
C PHE A 469 40.33 36.98 42.12
N THR A 470 41.56 37.10 41.65
CA THR A 470 42.62 37.84 42.32
C THR A 470 42.79 39.21 41.67
N CYS A 471 43.05 40.25 42.47
CA CYS A 471 43.29 41.60 41.99
C CYS A 471 44.30 42.33 42.87
N SER A 472 45.17 43.13 42.26
CA SER A 472 46.15 43.95 42.97
C SER A 472 45.54 45.19 43.67
N ASP A 473 44.32 45.58 43.31
CA ASP A 473 43.60 46.68 43.97
C ASP A 473 42.88 46.19 45.23
N ALA A 474 43.04 46.94 46.32
CA ALA A 474 42.42 46.66 47.61
C ALA A 474 40.96 47.11 47.69
N ASN A 475 40.51 48.03 46.83
CA ASN A 475 39.26 48.77 47.02
C ASN A 475 38.34 48.70 45.79
N LEU A 476 37.89 47.48 45.48
CA LEU A 476 36.88 47.23 44.45
C LEU A 476 35.44 47.40 44.98
N SER A 477 34.54 47.79 44.08
CA SER A 477 33.08 47.82 44.25
C SER A 477 32.39 47.15 43.06
N THR A 478 31.19 46.62 43.28
CA THR A 478 30.31 46.06 42.24
C THR A 478 29.03 46.89 42.13
N ASP A 479 28.43 46.93 40.95
CA ASP A 479 27.09 47.51 40.72
C ASP A 479 25.95 46.53 41.06
N ALA A 480 26.20 45.23 40.92
CA ALA A 480 25.28 44.14 41.20
C ALA A 480 25.96 42.96 41.93
N GLY A 481 25.17 42.14 42.62
CA GLY A 481 25.65 41.03 43.45
C GLY A 481 26.35 41.45 44.75
N SER A 482 26.98 40.49 45.41
CA SER A 482 27.65 40.63 46.70
C SER A 482 29.16 40.39 46.55
N LEU A 483 29.96 41.47 46.56
CA LEU A 483 31.41 41.37 46.49
C LEU A 483 32.03 41.22 47.90
N SER A 484 32.74 40.12 48.12
CA SER A 484 33.50 39.86 49.35
C SER A 484 35.00 39.77 49.05
N ARG A 485 35.85 40.08 50.05
CA ARG A 485 37.32 40.11 49.91
C ARG A 485 38.00 39.31 51.02
N GLN A 486 38.82 38.34 50.65
CA GLN A 486 39.74 37.64 51.54
C GLN A 486 41.18 38.10 51.26
N GLY A 487 41.96 38.34 52.32
CA GLY A 487 43.30 38.93 52.20
C GLY A 487 44.42 37.96 52.48
N SER A 488 45.47 37.99 51.66
CA SER A 488 46.81 37.54 52.04
C SER A 488 47.88 38.45 51.41
N ASN A 489 49.14 38.36 51.84
CA ASN A 489 50.17 39.35 51.54
C ASN A 489 50.54 39.43 50.04
N GLY A 490 49.95 40.37 49.31
CA GLY A 490 50.15 40.57 47.88
C GLY A 490 48.84 41.01 47.24
N ASP A 491 48.40 40.26 46.25
CA ASP A 491 47.10 40.43 45.60
C ASP A 491 45.94 39.97 46.52
N TYR A 492 44.78 40.60 46.36
CA TYR A 492 43.57 40.32 47.13
C TYR A 492 42.70 39.29 46.40
N VAL A 493 42.17 38.32 47.15
CA VAL A 493 41.17 37.37 46.62
C VAL A 493 39.80 37.99 46.82
N TYR A 494 39.01 38.02 45.75
CA TYR A 494 37.64 38.48 45.73
C TYR A 494 36.71 37.34 45.31
N THR A 495 35.60 37.20 46.02
CA THR A 495 34.50 36.31 45.66
C THR A 495 33.26 37.18 45.48
N LEU A 496 32.80 37.33 44.24
CA LEU A 496 31.53 37.95 43.87
C LEU A 496 30.48 36.84 43.84
N THR A 497 29.37 36.99 44.56
CA THR A 497 28.23 36.04 44.54
C THR A 497 26.93 36.73 44.16
N ASN A 498 25.89 35.97 43.83
CA ASN A 498 24.58 36.47 43.42
C ASN A 498 24.67 37.42 42.21
N ILE A 499 25.49 37.05 41.22
CA ILE A 499 25.57 37.80 39.95
C ILE A 499 24.22 37.61 39.25
N PRO A 500 23.47 38.67 38.89
CA PRO A 500 22.23 38.54 38.15
C PRO A 500 22.52 38.22 36.68
N ASP A 501 21.51 37.73 35.96
CA ASP A 501 21.63 37.30 34.55
C ASP A 501 22.05 38.46 33.62
N SER A 502 21.75 39.70 34.01
CA SER A 502 22.23 40.93 33.37
C SER A 502 23.74 41.18 33.47
N GLY A 503 24.48 40.35 34.21
CA GLY A 503 25.89 40.53 34.51
C GLY A 503 26.16 41.52 35.64
N ALA A 504 27.45 41.80 35.88
CA ALA A 504 27.93 42.76 36.87
C ALA A 504 29.21 43.48 36.41
N THR A 505 29.43 44.68 36.91
CA THR A 505 30.58 45.53 36.63
C THR A 505 31.43 45.74 37.88
N ILE A 506 32.68 45.29 37.85
CA ILE A 506 33.66 45.52 38.91
C ILE A 506 34.47 46.79 38.62
N SER A 507 34.49 47.72 39.58
CA SER A 507 35.18 49.00 39.47
C SER A 507 36.12 49.27 40.65
N SER A 508 37.26 49.93 40.39
CA SER A 508 38.07 50.53 41.45
C SER A 508 37.33 51.73 42.04
N SER A 509 37.17 51.77 43.36
CA SER A 509 36.54 52.89 44.07
C SER A 509 37.44 54.14 44.18
N GLY A 510 38.58 54.16 43.48
CA GLY A 510 39.52 55.29 43.38
C GLY A 510 39.48 56.09 42.07
N THR A 511 38.62 55.73 41.11
CA THR A 511 38.53 56.34 39.75
C THR A 511 37.11 56.54 39.29
#